data_AF-A0A345IH62-F1
#
_entry.id   AF-A0A345IH62-F1
#
_cell.length_a   1.000
_cell.length_b   1.000
_cell.length_c   1.000
_cell.angle_alpha   90.00
_cell.angle_beta   90.00
_cell.angle_gamma   90.00
#
_symmetry.space_group_name_H-M   'P 1'
#
loop_
_entity.id
_entity.type
_entity.pdbx_description
1 polymer ?
#
loop_
_entity_poly.entity_id
_entity_poly.type
_entity_poly.pdbx_seq_one_letter_code
_entity_poly.pdbx_strand_id
1 'polypeptide(L)'
;MEHGQRGHFYTGSMKFSLLAAAPLLVLGAVSTAFADTVTAADRSETSRLAQQYAGKVCRADYDVDTDRARRPLSAAQIKAKRTAIYNDWKEDLAEDAREDGDTYRVGYHNNRVWAWQKDARTGKTEFKVVILSATGERELSCDL
;
A
#
# COMPACT_ATOMS: atom_id res chain seq x y z
N MET A 1 -53.98 -22.22 67.77
CA MET A 1 -54.10 -20.89 68.40
C MET A 1 -52.83 -20.14 68.01
N GLU A 2 -52.96 -19.18 67.08
CA GLU A 2 -52.62 -17.75 67.32
C GLU A 2 -51.10 -17.54 67.46
N HIS A 3 -50.36 -16.69 66.75
CA HIS A 3 -50.52 -15.45 65.98
C HIS A 3 -49.32 -15.44 64.98
N GLY A 4 -49.24 -14.68 63.88
CA GLY A 4 -49.59 -13.28 63.66
C GLY A 4 -48.33 -12.51 63.26
N GLN A 5 -48.24 -12.20 61.97
CA GLN A 5 -47.93 -10.89 61.38
C GLN A 5 -46.96 -9.89 62.08
N ARG A 6 -46.04 -9.36 61.25
CA ARG A 6 -45.33 -8.04 61.25
C ARG A 6 -43.82 -8.26 61.09
N GLY A 7 -43.07 -7.53 60.29
CA GLY A 7 -43.35 -6.31 59.55
C GLY A 7 -42.04 -5.88 58.86
N HIS A 8 -42.20 -5.13 57.79
CA HIS A 8 -41.17 -4.66 56.87
C HIS A 8 -40.06 -3.85 57.54
N PHE A 9 -38.82 -4.04 57.06
CA PHE A 9 -37.86 -2.95 56.90
C PHE A 9 -37.28 -2.95 55.48
N TYR A 10 -37.17 -1.75 54.97
CA TYR A 10 -36.96 -1.36 53.59
C TYR A 10 -35.48 -1.32 53.17
N THR A 11 -35.31 -1.24 51.85
CA THR A 11 -34.19 -0.63 51.09
C THR A 11 -32.91 -1.45 50.93
N GLY A 12 -32.75 -1.95 49.70
CA GLY A 12 -31.51 -2.52 49.20
C GLY A 12 -31.63 -2.84 47.71
N SER A 13 -31.73 -1.80 46.88
CA SER A 13 -31.66 -1.92 45.42
C SER A 13 -30.34 -2.55 45.00
N MET A 14 -30.35 -3.79 44.50
CA MET A 14 -29.22 -4.37 43.79
C MET A 14 -29.67 -5.07 42.50
N LYS A 15 -29.65 -4.26 41.44
CA LYS A 15 -29.10 -4.52 40.10
C LYS A 15 -29.37 -5.91 39.50
N PHE A 16 -30.29 -5.92 38.54
CA PHE A 16 -30.36 -6.92 37.48
C PHE A 16 -29.04 -6.92 36.70
N SER A 17 -28.20 -7.93 36.90
CA SER A 17 -27.10 -8.23 35.99
C SER A 17 -27.67 -8.96 34.77
N LEU A 18 -27.94 -8.18 33.72
CA LEU A 18 -28.19 -8.67 32.38
C LEU A 18 -26.95 -9.48 31.93
N LEU A 19 -27.09 -10.79 31.73
CA LEU A 19 -26.10 -11.55 30.94
C LEU A 19 -26.22 -11.09 29.49
N ALA A 20 -25.31 -10.23 29.05
CA ALA A 20 -25.10 -9.95 27.63
C ALA A 20 -24.33 -11.14 27.03
N ALA A 21 -25.03 -11.99 26.28
CA ALA A 21 -24.40 -12.96 25.39
C ALA A 21 -23.68 -12.19 24.28
N ALA A 22 -22.35 -12.19 24.31
CA ALA A 22 -21.53 -11.60 23.26
C ALA A 22 -21.59 -12.49 21.99
N PRO A 23 -21.99 -11.94 20.83
CA PRO A 23 -21.89 -12.69 19.58
C PRO A 23 -20.42 -12.82 19.19
N LEU A 24 -19.91 -14.06 19.21
CA LEU A 24 -18.64 -14.45 18.59
C LEU A 24 -18.75 -14.22 17.07
N LEU A 25 -18.35 -13.03 16.61
CA LEU A 25 -18.09 -12.77 15.20
C LEU A 25 -16.81 -13.52 14.82
N VAL A 26 -16.97 -14.75 14.34
CA VAL A 26 -15.95 -15.43 13.55
C VAL A 26 -15.87 -14.69 12.22
N LEU A 27 -14.97 -13.71 12.14
CA LEU A 27 -14.53 -13.14 10.87
C LEU A 27 -13.80 -14.24 10.11
N GLY A 28 -14.57 -14.99 9.31
CA GLY A 28 -14.03 -15.91 8.32
C GLY A 28 -13.05 -15.15 7.44
N ALA A 29 -11.80 -15.60 7.44
CA ALA A 29 -10.74 -15.02 6.65
C ALA A 29 -11.15 -15.07 5.17
N VAL A 30 -11.52 -13.92 4.62
CA VAL A 30 -11.63 -13.75 3.18
C VAL A 30 -10.21 -13.93 2.64
N SER A 31 -9.97 -15.08 2.03
CA SER A 31 -8.72 -15.35 1.33
C SER A 31 -8.70 -14.50 0.08
N THR A 32 -8.26 -13.25 0.22
CA THR A 32 -8.12 -12.34 -0.90
C THR A 32 -6.83 -12.64 -1.63
N ALA A 33 -6.95 -13.49 -2.65
CA ALA A 33 -6.02 -13.47 -3.77
C ALA A 33 -6.18 -12.14 -4.54
N PHE A 34 -5.62 -11.06 -3.99
CA PHE A 34 -5.46 -9.77 -4.70
C PHE A 34 -3.97 -9.41 -4.64
N ALA A 35 -3.13 -10.18 -5.33
CA ALA A 35 -1.75 -9.76 -5.59
C ALA A 35 -1.72 -8.73 -6.73
N ASP A 36 -2.57 -8.92 -7.75
CA ASP A 36 -2.42 -8.28 -9.06
C ASP A 36 -3.45 -7.19 -9.33
N THR A 37 -4.28 -6.83 -8.35
CA THR A 37 -5.26 -5.73 -8.51
C THR A 37 -4.68 -4.43 -7.96
N VAL A 38 -4.71 -3.37 -8.77
CA VAL A 38 -4.39 -2.01 -8.32
C VAL A 38 -5.45 -1.54 -7.34
N THR A 39 -5.09 -1.39 -6.06
CA THR A 39 -6.02 -0.91 -5.03
C THR A 39 -6.16 0.62 -5.08
N ALA A 40 -7.22 1.17 -4.47
CA ALA A 40 -7.36 2.61 -4.34
C ALA A 40 -6.20 3.26 -3.58
N ALA A 41 -5.62 2.55 -2.61
CA ALA A 41 -4.44 3.00 -1.88
C ALA A 41 -3.21 3.07 -2.79
N ASP A 42 -3.01 2.06 -3.66
CA ASP A 42 -1.92 2.07 -4.64
C ASP A 42 -2.05 3.26 -5.60
N ARG A 43 -3.25 3.49 -6.15
CA ARG A 43 -3.50 4.63 -7.05
C ARG A 43 -3.22 5.95 -6.37
N SER A 44 -3.72 6.13 -5.14
CA SER A 44 -3.52 7.34 -4.36
C SER A 44 -2.03 7.58 -4.08
N GLU A 45 -1.29 6.53 -3.71
CA GLU A 45 0.12 6.63 -3.39
C GLU A 45 0.96 6.92 -4.63
N THR A 46 0.75 6.19 -5.73
CA THR A 46 1.45 6.40 -7.00
C THR A 46 1.15 7.79 -7.57
N SER A 47 -0.11 8.24 -7.58
CA SER A 47 -0.45 9.61 -8.00
C SER A 47 0.19 10.68 -7.13
N ARG A 48 0.26 10.45 -5.81
CA ARG A 48 0.95 11.37 -4.88
C ARG A 48 2.45 11.45 -5.20
N LEU A 49 3.09 10.32 -5.51
CA LEU A 49 4.50 10.25 -5.87
C LEU A 49 4.77 10.87 -7.25
N ALA A 50 3.94 10.59 -8.25
CA ALA A 50 3.98 11.22 -9.56
C ALA A 50 3.88 12.75 -9.43
N GLN A 51 2.92 13.24 -8.64
CA GLN A 51 2.76 14.68 -8.42
C GLN A 51 3.99 15.29 -7.74
N GLN A 52 4.52 14.61 -6.71
CA GLN A 52 5.66 15.07 -5.94
C GLN A 52 6.96 15.14 -6.77
N TYR A 53 7.18 14.18 -7.67
CA TYR A 53 8.48 13.98 -8.31
C TYR A 53 8.50 14.29 -9.82
N ALA A 54 7.36 14.21 -10.49
CA ALA A 54 7.17 14.54 -11.90
C ALA A 54 6.25 15.76 -12.14
N GLY A 55 5.57 16.28 -11.10
CA GLY A 55 4.71 17.46 -11.20
C GLY A 55 3.35 17.21 -11.88
N LYS A 56 3.02 15.95 -12.17
CA LYS A 56 1.79 15.51 -12.82
C LYS A 56 1.15 14.35 -12.05
N VAL A 57 -0.13 14.10 -12.25
CA VAL A 57 -0.83 12.93 -11.70
C VAL A 57 -0.98 11.85 -12.77
N CYS A 58 -0.99 10.59 -12.35
CA CYS A 58 -1.32 9.47 -13.23
C CYS A 58 -2.74 9.61 -13.80
N ARG A 59 -2.91 9.25 -15.07
CA ARG A 59 -4.23 8.93 -15.63
C ARG A 59 -4.72 7.58 -15.06
N ALA A 60 -5.98 7.24 -15.28
CA ALA A 60 -6.66 6.13 -14.62
C ALA A 60 -6.10 4.73 -14.96
N ASP A 61 -5.23 4.65 -15.96
CA ASP A 61 -4.65 3.41 -16.47
C ASP A 61 -3.34 3.12 -15.73
N TYR A 62 -3.38 2.12 -14.88
CA TYR A 62 -2.24 1.65 -14.10
C TYR A 62 -1.96 0.20 -14.45
N ASP A 63 -0.69 -0.10 -14.72
CA ASP A 63 -0.20 -1.47 -14.71
C ASP A 63 0.47 -1.74 -13.35
N VAL A 64 0.36 -2.99 -12.89
CA VAL A 64 0.95 -3.43 -11.63
C VAL A 64 1.67 -4.75 -11.79
N ASP A 65 2.89 -4.79 -11.29
CA ASP A 65 3.66 -6.01 -11.11
C ASP A 65 3.97 -6.19 -9.62
N THR A 66 3.89 -7.42 -9.12
CA THR A 66 4.08 -7.70 -7.69
C THR A 66 4.90 -8.96 -7.48
N ASP A 67 6.13 -8.73 -7.08
CA ASP A 67 7.08 -9.77 -6.77
C ASP A 67 7.13 -10.03 -5.26
N ARG A 68 6.61 -11.19 -4.86
CA ARG A 68 6.54 -11.59 -3.46
C ARG A 68 7.82 -12.27 -3.01
N ALA A 69 8.38 -11.79 -1.90
CA ALA A 69 9.52 -12.44 -1.28
C ALA A 69 9.09 -13.76 -0.62
N ARG A 70 9.87 -14.83 -0.83
CA ARG A 70 9.63 -16.15 -0.19
C ARG A 70 9.78 -16.10 1.34
N ARG A 71 10.54 -15.13 1.85
CA ARG A 71 10.76 -14.84 3.27
C ARG A 71 10.78 -13.33 3.46
N PRO A 72 10.42 -12.83 4.66
CA PRO A 72 10.48 -11.41 4.95
C PRO A 72 11.88 -10.82 4.64
N LEU A 73 11.92 -9.73 3.89
CA LEU A 73 13.15 -9.01 3.58
C LEU A 73 13.60 -8.19 4.79
N SER A 74 14.88 -8.30 5.13
CA SER A 74 15.52 -7.41 6.10
C SER A 74 15.68 -5.99 5.55
N ALA A 75 15.87 -5.02 6.44
CA ALA A 75 16.15 -3.63 6.06
C ALA A 75 17.40 -3.52 5.14
N ALA A 76 18.41 -4.35 5.37
CA ALA A 76 19.61 -4.39 4.53
C ALA A 76 19.30 -4.90 3.12
N GLN A 77 18.47 -5.94 2.99
CA GLN A 77 18.04 -6.47 1.70
C GLN A 77 17.15 -5.48 0.94
N ILE A 78 16.24 -4.78 1.63
CA ILE A 78 15.42 -3.72 1.04
C ILE A 78 16.32 -2.59 0.52
N LYS A 79 17.32 -2.17 1.31
CA LYS A 79 18.29 -1.16 0.88
C LYS A 79 19.07 -1.61 -0.35
N ALA A 80 19.55 -2.87 -0.37
CA ALA A 80 20.28 -3.42 -1.50
C ALA A 80 19.42 -3.47 -2.77
N LYS A 81 18.17 -3.97 -2.68
CA LYS A 81 17.21 -3.97 -3.79
C LYS A 81 16.94 -2.56 -4.32
N ARG A 82 16.70 -1.59 -3.43
CA ARG A 82 16.50 -0.18 -3.83
C ARG A 82 17.68 0.36 -4.63
N THR A 83 18.90 0.09 -4.16
CA THR A 83 20.12 0.52 -4.86
C THR A 83 20.25 -0.15 -6.22
N ALA A 84 19.94 -1.44 -6.32
CA ALA A 84 19.99 -2.18 -7.59
C ALA A 84 19.02 -1.57 -8.60
N ILE A 85 17.72 -1.46 -8.26
CA ILE A 85 16.68 -0.90 -9.14
C ILE A 85 17.03 0.52 -9.58
N TYR A 86 17.48 1.37 -8.64
CA TYR A 86 17.85 2.75 -8.98
C TYR A 86 19.00 2.82 -9.98
N ASN A 87 20.02 1.98 -9.84
CA ASN A 87 21.17 2.00 -10.75
C ASN A 87 20.78 1.44 -12.12
N ASP A 88 20.03 0.36 -12.15
CA ASP A 88 19.50 -0.29 -13.35
C ASP A 88 18.68 0.69 -14.19
N TRP A 89 17.64 1.28 -13.59
CA TRP A 89 16.80 2.27 -14.28
C TRP A 89 17.58 3.52 -14.71
N LYS A 90 18.59 3.92 -13.95
CA LYS A 90 19.41 5.07 -14.32
C LYS A 90 20.28 4.76 -15.54
N GLU A 91 20.79 3.54 -15.66
CA GLU A 91 21.59 3.11 -16.80
C GLU A 91 20.72 2.96 -18.05
N ASP A 92 19.63 2.21 -17.95
CA ASP A 92 18.70 1.96 -19.06
C ASP A 92 18.13 3.27 -19.61
N LEU A 93 17.59 4.13 -18.75
CA LEU A 93 17.00 5.39 -19.21
C LEU A 93 18.06 6.38 -19.72
N ALA A 94 19.31 6.27 -19.25
CA ALA A 94 20.41 7.03 -19.84
C ALA A 94 20.79 6.52 -21.24
N GLU A 95 20.55 5.25 -21.54
CA GLU A 95 20.66 4.69 -22.88
C GLU A 95 19.62 5.26 -23.82
N ASP A 96 18.35 5.16 -23.45
CA ASP A 96 17.24 5.69 -24.24
C ASP A 96 17.42 7.20 -24.53
N ALA A 97 17.91 7.96 -23.55
CA ALA A 97 18.21 9.38 -23.75
C ALA A 97 19.33 9.64 -24.77
N ARG A 98 20.34 8.77 -24.83
CA ARG A 98 21.46 8.86 -25.78
C ARG A 98 21.05 8.41 -27.18
N GLU A 99 20.27 7.35 -27.27
CA GLU A 99 19.91 6.69 -28.54
C GLU A 99 18.67 7.31 -29.19
N ASP A 100 17.64 7.58 -28.39
CA ASP A 100 16.33 8.03 -28.87
C ASP A 100 16.04 9.50 -28.56
N GLY A 101 16.86 10.14 -27.73
CA GLY A 101 16.70 11.55 -27.35
C GLY A 101 15.68 11.77 -26.22
N ASP A 102 15.30 10.70 -25.53
CA ASP A 102 14.33 10.73 -24.45
C ASP A 102 14.78 11.62 -23.29
N THR A 103 13.81 12.23 -22.62
CA THR A 103 14.06 12.98 -21.38
C THR A 103 13.58 12.15 -20.21
N TYR A 104 14.42 11.94 -19.22
CA TYR A 104 14.07 11.12 -18.06
C TYR A 104 14.54 11.72 -16.75
N ARG A 105 14.03 11.14 -15.66
CA ARG A 105 14.57 11.33 -14.32
C ARG A 105 14.34 10.07 -13.51
N VAL A 106 15.37 9.65 -12.78
CA VAL A 106 15.29 8.58 -11.78
C VAL A 106 15.56 9.15 -10.41
N GLY A 107 14.84 8.65 -9.41
CA GLY A 107 15.07 9.02 -8.02
C GLY A 107 14.64 7.94 -7.05
N TYR A 108 15.03 8.09 -5.80
CA TYR A 108 14.59 7.21 -4.73
C TYR A 108 14.40 8.00 -3.43
N HIS A 109 13.48 7.54 -2.60
CA HIS A 109 13.29 8.05 -1.24
C HIS A 109 12.68 6.96 -0.36
N ASN A 110 13.20 6.78 0.85
CA ASN A 110 12.84 5.68 1.75
C ASN A 110 12.92 4.33 1.02
N ASN A 111 11.87 3.51 1.06
CA ASN A 111 11.82 2.20 0.40
C ASN A 111 11.16 2.29 -0.98
N ARG A 112 11.39 3.39 -1.71
CA ARG A 112 10.76 3.62 -3.01
C ARG A 112 11.78 4.09 -4.02
N VAL A 113 11.69 3.55 -5.23
CA VAL A 113 12.40 4.03 -6.43
C VAL A 113 11.33 4.48 -7.42
N TRP A 114 11.56 5.59 -8.10
CA TRP A 114 10.64 6.11 -9.11
C TRP A 114 11.42 6.61 -10.31
N ALA A 115 10.75 6.59 -11.46
CA ALA A 115 11.24 7.21 -12.67
C ALA A 115 10.09 7.87 -13.42
N TRP A 116 10.42 8.88 -14.22
CA TRP A 116 9.59 9.27 -15.34
C TRP A 116 10.44 9.39 -16.59
N GLN A 117 9.86 9.08 -17.73
CA GLN A 117 10.47 9.17 -19.04
C GLN A 117 9.48 9.86 -19.98
N LYS A 118 10.00 10.72 -20.85
CA LYS A 118 9.28 11.33 -21.95
C LYS A 118 9.94 10.90 -23.25
N ASP A 119 9.18 10.15 -24.03
CA ASP A 119 9.54 9.71 -25.36
C ASP A 119 9.68 10.93 -26.28
N ALA A 120 10.82 11.06 -26.95
CA ALA A 120 11.12 12.19 -27.84
C ALA A 120 10.30 12.19 -29.14
N ARG A 121 9.90 11.02 -29.62
CA ARG A 121 9.19 10.79 -30.89
C ARG A 121 7.68 10.96 -30.73
N THR A 122 7.12 10.37 -29.68
CA THR A 122 5.67 10.36 -29.43
C THR A 122 5.23 11.46 -28.46
N GLY A 123 6.15 12.00 -27.67
CA GLY A 123 5.86 12.97 -26.61
C GLY A 123 5.13 12.37 -25.40
N LYS A 124 4.86 11.06 -25.40
CA LYS A 124 4.23 10.36 -24.29
C LYS A 124 5.14 10.42 -23.07
N THR A 125 4.53 10.57 -21.89
CA THR A 125 5.26 10.58 -20.62
C THR A 125 4.74 9.44 -19.77
N GLU A 126 5.63 8.57 -19.33
CA GLU A 126 5.32 7.48 -18.40
C GLU A 126 5.93 7.79 -17.03
N PHE A 127 5.27 7.33 -15.97
CA PHE A 127 5.79 7.31 -14.61
C PHE A 127 5.77 5.89 -14.07
N LYS A 128 6.87 5.46 -13.44
CA LYS A 128 6.99 4.17 -12.76
C LYS A 128 7.42 4.37 -11.32
N VAL A 129 6.94 3.54 -10.43
CA VAL A 129 7.39 3.47 -9.04
C VAL A 129 7.45 2.03 -8.55
N VAL A 130 8.58 1.67 -7.94
CA VAL A 130 8.71 0.45 -7.14
C VAL A 130 8.62 0.79 -5.68
N ILE A 131 7.69 0.15 -4.97
CA ILE A 131 7.51 0.22 -3.53
C ILE A 131 8.04 -1.07 -2.91
N LEU A 132 9.09 -0.96 -2.10
CA LEU A 132 9.72 -2.08 -1.42
C LEU A 132 9.22 -2.21 0.02
N SER A 133 8.99 -3.45 0.44
CA SER A 133 8.53 -3.78 1.78
C SER A 133 9.15 -5.09 2.26
N ALA A 134 8.85 -5.47 3.51
CA ALA A 134 9.28 -6.78 4.02
C ALA A 134 8.68 -7.94 3.20
N THR A 135 7.52 -7.76 2.56
CA THR A 135 6.84 -8.83 1.83
C THR A 135 7.27 -8.96 0.37
N GLY A 136 8.12 -8.07 -0.12
CA GLY A 136 8.56 -8.04 -1.52
C GLY A 136 8.47 -6.65 -2.12
N GLU A 137 8.29 -6.61 -3.43
CA GLU A 137 8.22 -5.40 -4.23
C GLU A 137 6.91 -5.31 -5.01
N ARG A 138 6.49 -4.08 -5.25
CA ARG A 138 5.30 -3.77 -6.03
C ARG A 138 5.65 -2.61 -6.94
N GLU A 139 5.64 -2.88 -8.24
CA GLU A 139 5.83 -1.89 -9.27
C GLU A 139 4.47 -1.39 -9.77
N LEU A 140 4.34 -0.08 -9.93
CA LEU A 140 3.20 0.55 -10.57
C LEU A 140 3.70 1.49 -11.66
N SER A 141 3.11 1.39 -12.85
CA SER A 141 3.32 2.35 -13.93
C SER A 141 2.02 3.03 -14.33
N CYS A 142 2.12 4.22 -14.92
CA CYS A 142 1.00 4.99 -15.44
C CYS A 142 1.46 6.02 -16.48
N ASP A 143 0.54 6.42 -17.36
CA ASP A 143 0.74 7.57 -18.24
C ASP A 143 0.48 8.90 -17.52
N LEU A 144 1.32 9.91 -17.78
CA LEU A 144 1.22 11.29 -17.27
C LEU A 144 0.66 12.33 -18.27
#